data_AF-A0A817IZ94-F1
#
_entry.id   AF-A0A817IZ94-F1
#
_cell.length_a   1.000
_cell.length_b   1.000
_cell.length_c   1.000
_cell.angle_alpha   90.00
_cell.angle_beta   90.00
_cell.angle_gamma   90.00
#
_symmetry.space_group_name_H-M   'P 1'
#
loop_
_entity.id
_entity.type
_entity.pdbx_description
1 polymer ?
#
loop_
_entity_poly.entity_id
_entity_poly.type
_entity_poly.pdbx_seq_one_letter_code
_entity_poly.pdbx_strand_id
1 'polypeptide(L)'
;MAQTLLDQNNWSKATYCYLLSTFNFEENNGIATDEVVRLYKRVPELKIRLAGKSIPLEKYAIKQCEHFLVQNWLFLPGLRLNVTLDIVNNALNDLVIHHLNDRFYVDSYGSGLLLRGVLLHFLRRYDEAHEAFDEIIHLAKQFDTKSFLAPNALLEKGLIYLNLKQKQKAIEYLHKSLNDYKGYQLESRLQFRINAAMLTVKQMDN
;
A
#
# COMPACT_ATOMS: atom_id res chain seq x y z
N MET A 1 8.41 -0.24 -3.25
CA MET A 1 6.98 -0.65 -3.21
C MET A 1 6.15 0.24 -2.28
N ALA A 2 6.39 0.26 -0.97
CA ALA A 2 5.70 1.15 -0.02
C ALA A 2 6.26 2.60 0.17
N GLN A 3 7.40 3.00 -0.43
CA GLN A 3 7.78 4.43 -0.56
C GLN A 3 6.73 5.18 -1.37
N THR A 4 6.02 4.41 -2.18
CA THR A 4 5.17 4.92 -3.21
C THR A 4 3.76 5.17 -2.68
N LEU A 5 3.30 4.33 -1.75
CA LEU A 5 2.06 4.55 -1.00
C LEU A 5 2.19 5.67 0.05
N LEU A 6 3.41 5.87 0.57
CA LEU A 6 3.81 6.98 1.41
C LEU A 6 3.40 8.35 0.89
N ASP A 7 3.68 8.59 -0.39
CA ASP A 7 3.46 9.90 -0.98
C ASP A 7 2.05 10.01 -1.60
N GLN A 8 1.39 8.86 -1.85
CA GLN A 8 0.13 8.73 -2.59
C GLN A 8 -1.14 8.69 -1.71
N ASN A 9 -1.06 8.29 -0.44
CA ASN A 9 -2.24 8.17 0.40
C ASN A 9 -2.42 9.38 1.34
N ASN A 10 -3.31 10.33 1.01
CA ASN A 10 -3.62 11.46 1.88
C ASN A 10 -4.28 11.08 3.21
N TRP A 11 -4.66 9.82 3.40
CA TRP A 11 -5.32 9.32 4.60
C TRP A 11 -4.36 8.63 5.58
N SER A 12 -3.21 8.11 5.15
CA SER A 12 -2.20 7.63 6.12
C SER A 12 -0.77 7.46 5.61
N LYS A 13 -0.15 8.53 5.12
CA LYS A 13 1.25 8.54 4.63
C LYS A 13 2.21 7.92 5.63
N ALA A 14 2.14 8.30 6.90
CA ALA A 14 2.99 7.74 7.95
C ALA A 14 2.86 6.20 8.05
N THR A 15 1.64 5.66 7.99
CA THR A 15 1.42 4.21 8.04
C THR A 15 2.12 3.51 6.89
N TYR A 16 1.99 3.99 5.66
CA TYR A 16 2.68 3.36 4.53
C TYR A 16 4.21 3.45 4.62
N CYS A 17 4.76 4.54 5.17
CA CYS A 17 6.19 4.63 5.47
C CYS A 17 6.62 3.52 6.37
N TYR A 18 5.87 3.36 7.45
CA TYR A 18 6.17 2.40 8.48
C TYR A 18 6.11 0.99 7.91
N LEU A 19 5.10 0.68 7.10
CA LEU A 19 4.98 -0.61 6.42
C LEU A 19 6.15 -0.86 5.48
N LEU A 20 6.56 0.14 4.67
CA LEU A 20 7.75 0.01 3.81
C LEU A 20 9.01 -0.27 4.62
N SER A 21 9.23 0.55 5.65
CA SER A 21 10.44 0.51 6.47
C SER A 21 10.57 -0.87 7.09
N THR A 22 9.46 -1.36 7.64
CA THR A 22 9.35 -2.67 8.29
C THR A 22 9.56 -3.81 7.28
N PHE A 23 8.97 -3.71 6.09
CA PHE A 23 9.18 -4.71 5.04
C PHE A 23 10.63 -4.76 4.56
N ASN A 24 11.24 -3.61 4.28
CA ASN A 24 12.66 -3.56 3.87
C ASN A 24 13.57 -4.08 4.97
N PHE A 25 13.24 -3.79 6.23
CA PHE A 25 13.97 -4.33 7.37
C PHE A 25 13.90 -5.86 7.39
N GLU A 26 12.73 -6.46 7.12
CA GLU A 26 12.57 -7.92 7.04
C GLU A 26 13.28 -8.54 5.84
N GLU A 27 13.17 -7.95 4.64
CA GLU A 27 13.87 -8.45 3.45
C GLU A 27 15.39 -8.43 3.61
N ASN A 28 15.91 -7.49 4.40
CA ASN A 28 17.32 -7.41 4.76
C ASN A 28 17.67 -8.27 6.00
N ASN A 29 16.88 -9.29 6.34
CA ASN A 29 17.09 -10.19 7.48
C ASN A 29 17.23 -9.46 8.83
N GLY A 30 16.50 -8.36 9.02
CA GLY A 30 16.58 -7.55 10.23
C GLY A 30 17.84 -6.68 10.32
N ILE A 31 18.51 -6.40 9.19
CA ILE A 31 19.63 -5.47 9.12
C ILE A 31 19.09 -4.05 8.90
N ALA A 32 19.49 -3.13 9.79
CA ALA A 32 19.19 -1.71 9.68
C ALA A 32 20.07 -1.02 8.62
N THR A 33 19.72 -1.20 7.34
CA THR A 33 20.40 -0.50 6.24
C THR A 33 20.15 1.01 6.28
N ASP A 34 21.00 1.81 5.64
CA ASP A 34 20.83 3.27 5.54
C ASP A 34 19.46 3.64 4.96
N GLU A 35 18.98 2.85 4.00
CA GLU A 35 17.64 2.98 3.45
C GLU A 35 16.59 2.78 4.54
N VAL A 36 16.58 1.64 5.24
CA VAL A 36 15.63 1.34 6.33
C VAL A 36 15.61 2.45 7.39
N VAL A 37 16.79 2.90 7.83
CA VAL A 37 16.91 3.98 8.82
C VAL A 37 16.32 5.29 8.28
N ARG A 38 16.60 5.65 7.03
CA ARG A 38 16.02 6.84 6.38
C ARG A 38 14.49 6.78 6.35
N LEU A 39 13.93 5.61 6.08
CA LEU A 39 12.49 5.41 6.02
C LEU A 39 11.82 5.52 7.39
N TYR A 40 12.42 4.90 8.41
CA TYR A 40 11.93 5.00 9.78
C TYR A 40 11.96 6.45 10.30
N LYS A 41 12.99 7.23 9.94
CA LYS A 41 13.08 8.67 10.28
C LYS A 41 11.98 9.52 9.61
N ARG A 42 11.50 9.11 8.44
CA ARG A 42 10.51 9.87 7.67
C ARG A 42 9.06 9.63 8.13
N VAL A 43 8.80 8.57 8.89
CA VAL A 43 7.45 8.22 9.38
C VAL A 43 6.80 9.36 10.19
N PRO A 44 7.48 9.96 11.21
CA PRO A 44 6.86 11.02 12.02
C PRO A 44 6.58 12.30 11.23
N GLU A 45 7.38 12.59 10.21
CA GLU A 45 7.26 13.76 9.33
C GLU A 45 5.99 13.71 8.45
N LEU A 46 5.47 12.51 8.23
CA LEU A 46 4.34 12.24 7.34
C LEU A 46 3.02 12.03 8.07
N LYS A 47 3.03 12.25 9.38
CA LYS A 47 1.86 12.18 10.23
C LYS A 47 0.83 13.22 9.80
N ILE A 48 -0.42 12.80 9.69
CA ILE A 48 -1.53 13.71 9.46
C ILE A 48 -2.42 13.82 10.71
N ARG A 49 -3.18 14.92 10.79
CA ARG A 49 -4.25 15.06 11.78
C ARG A 49 -5.58 15.11 11.05
N LEU A 50 -6.51 14.25 11.44
CA LEU A 50 -7.89 14.29 10.98
C LEU A 50 -8.74 14.91 12.09
N ALA A 51 -9.44 16.01 11.76
CA ALA A 51 -10.24 16.78 12.72
C ALA A 51 -9.47 17.15 14.02
N GLY A 52 -8.21 17.55 13.88
CA GLY A 52 -7.33 17.91 15.01
C GLY A 52 -6.80 16.74 15.84
N LYS A 53 -7.30 15.52 15.63
CA LYS A 53 -6.83 14.29 16.30
C LYS A 53 -5.83 13.55 15.40
N SER A 54 -4.82 12.91 16.01
CA SER A 54 -3.95 12.02 15.25
C SER A 54 -4.59 10.64 15.13
N ILE A 55 -4.40 10.02 13.96
CA ILE A 55 -4.89 8.68 13.67
C ILE A 55 -4.21 7.67 14.61
N PRO A 56 -4.95 6.79 15.31
CA PRO A 56 -4.37 5.82 16.24
C PRO A 56 -3.29 4.94 15.61
N LEU A 57 -3.50 4.48 14.37
CA LEU A 57 -2.55 3.66 13.63
C LEU A 57 -1.23 4.40 13.36
N GLU A 58 -1.28 5.69 13.02
CA GLU A 58 -0.06 6.49 12.82
C GLU A 58 0.69 6.72 14.13
N LYS A 59 -0.02 6.94 15.25
CA LYS A 59 0.63 7.04 16.56
C LYS A 59 1.34 5.74 16.92
N TYR A 60 0.71 4.60 16.65
CA TYR A 60 1.33 3.29 16.85
C TYR A 60 2.58 3.15 15.98
N ALA A 61 2.47 3.42 14.68
CA ALA A 61 3.58 3.36 13.72
C ALA A 61 4.77 4.22 14.17
N ILE A 62 4.53 5.49 14.51
CA ILE A 62 5.56 6.43 14.98
C ILE A 62 6.28 5.89 16.21
N LYS A 63 5.55 5.39 17.21
CA LYS A 63 6.15 4.82 18.42
C LYS A 63 7.06 3.63 18.10
N GLN A 64 6.72 2.82 17.11
CA GLN A 64 7.60 1.72 16.67
C GLN A 64 8.85 2.22 15.95
N CYS A 65 8.72 3.28 15.16
CA CYS A 65 9.87 3.92 14.50
C CYS A 65 10.81 4.53 15.54
N GLU A 66 10.28 5.19 16.56
CA GLU A 66 11.07 5.72 17.69
C GLU A 66 11.83 4.60 18.41
N HIS A 67 11.17 3.49 18.72
CA HIS A 67 11.84 2.33 19.31
C HIS A 67 12.96 1.79 18.40
N PHE A 68 12.69 1.66 17.10
CA PHE A 68 13.69 1.20 16.13
C PHE A 68 14.90 2.14 16.08
N LEU A 69 14.70 3.45 16.02
CA LEU A 69 15.78 4.42 15.90
C LEU A 69 16.68 4.52 17.13
N VAL A 70 16.22 4.06 18.30
CA VAL A 70 17.04 3.97 19.53
C VAL A 70 17.94 2.74 19.51
N GLN A 71 17.43 1.58 19.06
CA GLN A 71 18.11 0.29 19.23
C GLN A 71 18.58 -0.34 17.90
N ASN A 72 18.30 0.28 16.75
CA ASN A 72 18.52 -0.23 15.38
C ASN A 72 17.97 -1.65 15.15
N TRP A 73 16.93 -2.03 15.90
CA TRP A 73 16.31 -3.33 15.83
C TRP A 73 14.83 -3.23 16.20
N LEU A 74 14.02 -4.12 15.65
CA LEU A 74 12.61 -4.28 15.98
C LEU A 74 12.32 -5.75 16.26
N PHE A 75 11.73 -6.04 17.42
CA PHE A 75 11.28 -7.40 17.73
C PHE A 75 10.04 -7.75 16.91
N LEU A 76 10.12 -8.83 16.12
CA LEU A 76 9.04 -9.41 15.30
C LEU A 76 8.30 -8.41 14.38
N PRO A 77 8.99 -7.76 13.43
CA PRO A 77 8.40 -6.84 12.45
C PRO A 77 7.16 -7.40 11.72
N GLY A 78 7.18 -8.66 11.28
CA GLY A 78 6.09 -9.29 10.53
C GLY A 78 4.86 -9.62 11.38
N LEU A 79 5.05 -9.91 12.68
CA LEU A 79 3.92 -10.01 13.61
C LEU A 79 3.19 -8.66 13.73
N ARG A 80 3.94 -7.55 13.68
CA ARG A 80 3.37 -6.20 13.73
C ARG A 80 2.61 -5.85 12.44
N LEU A 81 3.03 -6.38 11.30
CA LEU A 81 2.26 -6.29 10.05
C LEU A 81 0.91 -7.00 10.17
N ASN A 82 0.87 -8.19 10.79
CA ASN A 82 -0.39 -8.90 11.06
C ASN A 82 -1.32 -8.11 12.00
N VAL A 83 -0.79 -7.55 13.10
CA VAL A 83 -1.58 -6.69 13.99
C VAL A 83 -2.13 -5.47 13.24
N THR A 84 -1.34 -4.90 12.34
CA THR A 84 -1.78 -3.77 11.50
C THR A 84 -2.90 -4.21 10.55
N LEU A 85 -2.80 -5.40 9.96
CA LEU A 85 -3.85 -5.98 9.11
C LEU A 85 -5.15 -6.19 9.90
N ASP A 86 -5.09 -6.70 11.13
CA ASP A 86 -6.27 -6.89 11.98
C ASP A 86 -6.96 -5.56 12.29
N ILE A 87 -6.18 -4.51 12.58
CA ILE A 87 -6.72 -3.16 12.81
C ILE A 87 -7.42 -2.64 11.53
N VAL A 88 -6.83 -2.84 10.36
CA VAL A 88 -7.41 -2.42 9.08
C VAL A 88 -8.70 -3.20 8.79
N ASN A 89 -8.72 -4.52 9.05
CA ASN A 89 -9.90 -5.35 8.86
C ASN A 89 -11.06 -4.91 9.76
N ASN A 90 -10.78 -4.62 11.04
CA ASN A 90 -11.79 -4.11 11.96
C ASN A 90 -12.33 -2.75 11.50
N ALA A 91 -11.45 -1.83 11.09
CA ALA A 91 -11.88 -0.52 10.58
C ALA A 91 -12.72 -0.62 9.30
N LEU A 92 -12.41 -1.57 8.40
CA LEU A 92 -13.22 -1.84 7.21
C LEU A 92 -14.59 -2.38 7.58
N ASN A 93 -14.66 -3.33 8.52
CA ASN A 93 -15.94 -3.87 9.01
C ASN A 93 -16.81 -2.78 9.64
N ASP A 94 -16.22 -1.93 10.49
CA ASP A 94 -16.92 -0.79 11.10
C ASP A 94 -17.47 0.17 10.03
N LEU A 95 -16.69 0.43 8.97
CA LEU A 95 -17.12 1.28 7.85
C LEU A 95 -18.30 0.67 7.10
N VAL A 96 -18.28 -0.64 6.83
CA VAL A 96 -19.38 -1.35 6.16
C VAL A 96 -20.65 -1.33 7.02
N ILE A 97 -20.52 -1.49 8.35
CA ILE A 97 -21.67 -1.55 9.26
C ILE A 97 -22.30 -0.17 9.45
N HIS A 98 -21.48 0.88 9.63
CA HIS A 98 -21.97 2.18 10.09
C HIS A 98 -22.06 3.25 9.00
N HIS A 99 -21.31 3.10 7.91
CA HIS A 99 -21.10 4.18 6.93
C HIS A 99 -21.42 3.78 5.49
N LEU A 100 -22.12 2.65 5.27
CA LEU A 100 -22.46 2.15 3.93
C LEU A 100 -23.19 3.18 3.05
N ASN A 101 -24.04 4.01 3.67
CA ASN A 101 -24.86 5.01 2.97
C ASN A 101 -24.16 6.38 2.85
N ASP A 102 -22.94 6.52 3.36
CA ASP A 102 -22.23 7.79 3.31
C ASP A 102 -21.80 8.11 1.87
N ARG A 103 -21.92 9.39 1.48
CA ARG A 103 -21.54 9.87 0.14
C ARG A 103 -20.12 9.46 -0.26
N PHE A 104 -19.20 9.40 0.70
CA PHE A 104 -17.78 9.09 0.48
C PHE A 104 -17.40 7.65 0.84
N TYR A 105 -18.40 6.77 1.03
CA TYR A 105 -18.17 5.37 1.39
C TYR A 105 -17.24 4.66 0.40
N VAL A 106 -17.52 4.76 -0.90
CA VAL A 106 -16.75 4.06 -1.96
C VAL A 106 -15.27 4.45 -1.93
N ASP A 107 -14.98 5.75 -1.76
CA ASP A 107 -13.60 6.25 -1.67
C ASP A 107 -12.90 5.80 -0.39
N SER A 108 -13.63 5.82 0.74
CA SER A 108 -13.10 5.44 2.06
C SER A 108 -12.83 3.93 2.13
N TYR A 109 -13.79 3.14 1.67
CA TYR A 109 -13.73 1.69 1.63
C TYR A 109 -12.67 1.22 0.63
N GLY A 110 -12.65 1.78 -0.58
CA GLY A 110 -11.63 1.45 -1.59
C GLY A 110 -10.21 1.82 -1.14
N SER A 111 -10.03 2.91 -0.39
CA SER A 111 -8.73 3.26 0.21
C SER A 111 -8.30 2.27 1.29
N GLY A 112 -9.24 1.80 2.11
CA GLY A 112 -8.98 0.77 3.11
C GLY A 112 -8.68 -0.60 2.50
N LEU A 113 -9.39 -0.98 1.43
CA LEU A 113 -9.10 -2.19 0.64
C LEU A 113 -7.72 -2.13 0.00
N LEU A 114 -7.30 -0.97 -0.52
CA LEU A 114 -5.96 -0.80 -1.09
C LEU A 114 -4.89 -1.01 -0.02
N LEU A 115 -5.09 -0.45 1.18
CA LEU A 115 -4.20 -0.68 2.33
C LEU A 115 -4.15 -2.17 2.72
N ARG A 116 -5.32 -2.82 2.80
CA ARG A 116 -5.44 -4.25 3.09
C ARG A 116 -4.68 -5.10 2.08
N GLY A 117 -4.90 -4.87 0.78
CA GLY A 117 -4.25 -5.61 -0.31
C GLY A 117 -2.73 -5.45 -0.29
N VAL A 118 -2.22 -4.25 -0.01
CA VAL A 118 -0.78 -4.01 0.15
C VAL A 118 -0.22 -4.76 1.36
N LEU A 119 -0.92 -4.74 2.50
CA LEU A 119 -0.50 -5.48 3.69
C LEU A 119 -0.42 -6.99 3.42
N LEU A 120 -1.45 -7.53 2.76
CA LEU A 120 -1.50 -8.92 2.35
C LEU A 120 -0.38 -9.28 1.36
N HIS A 121 -0.05 -8.38 0.43
CA HIS A 121 1.13 -8.52 -0.44
C HIS A 121 2.40 -8.67 0.39
N PHE A 122 2.66 -7.75 1.32
CA PHE A 122 3.87 -7.82 2.17
C PHE A 122 3.92 -9.08 3.03
N LEU A 123 2.75 -9.56 3.48
CA LEU A 123 2.61 -10.83 4.19
C LEU A 123 2.67 -12.06 3.27
N ARG A 124 2.87 -11.87 1.96
CA ARG A 124 2.90 -12.92 0.91
C ARG A 124 1.59 -13.71 0.78
N ARG A 125 0.48 -13.18 1.27
CA ARG A 125 -0.89 -13.71 1.14
C ARG A 125 -1.49 -13.23 -0.19
N TYR A 126 -0.89 -13.68 -1.29
CA TYR A 126 -1.16 -13.12 -2.62
C TYR A 126 -2.59 -13.33 -3.11
N ASP A 127 -3.22 -14.45 -2.76
CA ASP A 127 -4.60 -14.74 -3.17
C ASP A 127 -5.57 -13.72 -2.56
N GLU A 128 -5.49 -13.51 -1.25
CA GLU A 128 -6.31 -12.52 -0.54
C GLU A 128 -5.99 -11.08 -0.97
N ALA A 129 -4.72 -10.80 -1.31
CA ALA A 129 -4.33 -9.50 -1.87
C ALA A 129 -5.01 -9.28 -3.23
N HIS A 130 -5.04 -10.30 -4.10
CA HIS A 130 -5.72 -10.24 -5.37
C HIS A 130 -7.22 -10.03 -5.22
N GLU A 131 -7.88 -10.73 -4.28
CA GLU A 131 -9.30 -10.53 -3.97
C GLU A 131 -9.60 -9.09 -3.56
N ALA A 132 -8.79 -8.51 -2.66
CA ALA A 132 -8.94 -7.12 -2.24
C ALA A 132 -8.79 -6.14 -3.43
N PHE A 133 -7.86 -6.40 -4.35
CA PHE A 133 -7.67 -5.58 -5.54
C PHE A 133 -8.78 -5.74 -6.57
N ASP A 134 -9.32 -6.95 -6.75
CA ASP A 134 -10.46 -7.20 -7.64
C ASP A 134 -11.73 -6.51 -7.15
N GLU A 135 -11.94 -6.48 -5.83
CA GLU A 135 -13.04 -5.73 -5.22
C GLU A 135 -12.94 -4.23 -5.53
N ILE A 136 -11.76 -3.62 -5.44
CA ILE A 136 -11.53 -2.22 -5.83
C ILE A 136 -11.87 -1.98 -7.31
N ILE A 137 -11.43 -2.88 -8.20
CA ILE A 137 -11.68 -2.77 -9.64
C ILE A 137 -13.18 -2.89 -9.93
N HIS A 138 -13.88 -3.78 -9.23
CA HIS A 138 -15.33 -3.93 -9.33
C HIS A 138 -16.05 -2.66 -8.88
N LEU A 139 -15.70 -2.11 -7.72
CA LEU A 139 -16.26 -0.86 -7.20
C LEU A 139 -16.03 0.31 -8.18
N ALA A 140 -14.83 0.42 -8.74
CA ALA A 140 -14.55 1.49 -9.69
C ALA A 140 -15.42 1.43 -10.95
N LYS A 141 -15.70 0.22 -11.47
CA LYS A 141 -16.62 0.01 -12.60
C LYS A 141 -18.06 0.30 -12.21
N GLN A 142 -18.50 -0.15 -11.04
CA GLN A 142 -19.89 0.01 -10.58
C GLN A 142 -20.26 1.47 -10.35
N PHE A 143 -19.35 2.27 -9.80
CA PHE A 143 -19.61 3.65 -9.39
C PHE A 143 -19.06 4.70 -10.38
N ASP A 144 -18.52 4.29 -11.54
CA ASP A 144 -17.85 5.14 -12.55
C ASP A 144 -16.87 6.15 -11.92
N THR A 145 -16.15 5.70 -10.89
CA THR A 145 -15.23 6.57 -10.18
C THR A 145 -13.93 6.66 -10.97
N LYS A 146 -13.67 7.84 -11.56
CA LYS A 146 -12.34 8.20 -12.11
C LYS A 146 -11.35 8.48 -10.98
N SER A 147 -11.22 7.52 -10.08
CA SER A 147 -10.35 7.57 -8.91
C SER A 147 -9.02 6.87 -9.22
N PHE A 148 -7.98 7.25 -8.48
CA PHE A 148 -6.67 6.61 -8.59
C PHE A 148 -6.66 5.16 -8.06
N LEU A 149 -7.73 4.72 -7.38
CA LEU A 149 -7.80 3.43 -6.69
C LEU A 149 -7.66 2.23 -7.64
N ALA A 150 -8.49 2.13 -8.67
CA ALA A 150 -8.45 1.02 -9.61
C ALA A 150 -7.13 0.90 -10.41
N PRO A 151 -6.57 1.99 -10.97
CA PRO A 151 -5.30 1.86 -11.67
C PRO A 151 -4.14 1.52 -10.72
N ASN A 152 -4.17 1.97 -9.45
CA ASN A 152 -3.22 1.49 -8.44
C ASN A 152 -3.43 0.01 -8.09
N ALA A 153 -4.66 -0.47 -7.93
CA ALA A 153 -4.94 -1.88 -7.68
C ALA A 153 -4.41 -2.78 -8.82
N LEU A 154 -4.60 -2.37 -10.08
CA LEU A 154 -4.04 -3.09 -11.23
C LEU A 154 -2.52 -3.11 -11.23
N LEU A 155 -1.88 -2.00 -10.87
CA LEU A 155 -0.43 -1.94 -10.72
C LEU A 155 0.05 -2.91 -9.64
N GLU A 156 -0.56 -2.90 -8.45
CA GLU A 156 -0.19 -3.82 -7.35
C GLU A 156 -0.38 -5.29 -7.77
N LYS A 157 -1.46 -5.64 -8.48
CA LYS A 157 -1.61 -6.98 -9.09
C LYS A 157 -0.44 -7.31 -10.04
N GLY A 158 -0.04 -6.37 -10.90
CA GLY A 158 1.12 -6.52 -11.77
C GLY A 158 2.41 -6.80 -11.00
N LEU A 159 2.64 -6.08 -9.89
CA LEU A 159 3.80 -6.28 -9.02
C LEU A 159 3.78 -7.64 -8.30
N ILE A 160 2.62 -8.13 -7.87
CA ILE A 160 2.48 -9.50 -7.34
C ILE A 160 2.94 -10.52 -8.39
N TYR A 161 2.48 -10.38 -9.63
CA TYR A 161 2.89 -11.30 -10.70
C TYR A 161 4.40 -11.23 -11.01
N LEU A 162 5.05 -10.07 -10.84
CA LEU A 162 6.51 -9.98 -10.91
C LEU A 162 7.19 -10.77 -9.80
N ASN A 163 6.70 -10.65 -8.56
CA ASN A 163 7.23 -11.42 -7.43
C ASN A 163 7.06 -12.93 -7.64
N LEU A 164 5.98 -13.34 -8.30
CA LEU A 164 5.71 -14.73 -8.69
C LEU A 164 6.47 -15.17 -9.96
N LYS A 165 7.31 -14.31 -10.55
CA LYS A 165 8.01 -14.53 -11.83
C LYS A 165 7.07 -14.83 -13.02
N GLN A 166 5.79 -14.47 -12.91
CA GLN A 166 4.78 -14.62 -13.96
C GLN A 166 4.76 -13.38 -14.86
N LYS A 167 5.83 -13.23 -15.65
CA LYS A 167 6.09 -12.04 -16.47
C LYS A 167 4.94 -11.64 -17.40
N GLN A 168 4.34 -12.59 -18.11
CA GLN A 168 3.30 -12.28 -19.09
C GLN A 168 2.07 -11.62 -18.44
N LYS A 169 1.63 -12.16 -17.30
CA LYS A 169 0.52 -11.57 -16.52
C LYS A 169 0.91 -10.23 -15.93
N ALA A 170 2.15 -10.08 -15.45
CA ALA A 170 2.62 -8.81 -14.95
C ALA A 170 2.52 -7.70 -16.01
N ILE A 171 3.00 -7.96 -17.23
CA ILE A 171 2.89 -7.02 -18.36
C ILE A 171 1.42 -6.72 -18.64
N GLU A 172 0.56 -7.73 -18.71
CA GLU A 172 -0.87 -7.55 -18.96
C GLU A 172 -1.51 -6.57 -17.97
N TYR A 173 -1.32 -6.78 -16.66
CA TYR A 173 -1.91 -5.92 -15.63
C TYR A 173 -1.29 -4.52 -15.59
N LEU A 174 0.02 -4.39 -15.85
CA LEU A 174 0.70 -3.10 -15.97
C LEU A 174 0.17 -2.28 -17.17
N HIS A 175 -0.09 -2.94 -18.30
CA HIS A 175 -0.69 -2.28 -19.46
C HIS A 175 -2.16 -1.89 -19.22
N LYS A 176 -2.96 -2.74 -18.57
CA LYS A 176 -4.34 -2.40 -18.18
C LYS A 176 -4.37 -1.17 -17.27
N SER A 177 -3.48 -1.13 -16.27
CA SER A 177 -3.32 0.01 -15.36
C SER A 177 -3.04 1.33 -16.11
N LEU A 178 -2.28 1.27 -17.21
CA LEU A 178 -1.90 2.44 -18.02
C LEU A 178 -3.00 2.91 -18.97
N ASN A 179 -3.73 1.98 -19.58
CA ASN A 179 -4.61 2.27 -20.71
C ASN A 179 -6.07 2.49 -20.32
N ASP A 180 -6.54 1.77 -19.30
CA ASP A 180 -7.97 1.68 -18.97
C ASP A 180 -8.46 2.88 -18.13
N TYR A 181 -7.52 3.66 -17.57
CA TYR A 181 -7.82 4.79 -16.67
C TYR A 181 -6.99 6.01 -17.07
N LYS A 182 -7.65 7.17 -17.26
CA LYS A 182 -7.01 8.45 -17.61
C LYS A 182 -7.68 9.63 -16.91
N GLY A 183 -6.94 10.72 -16.72
CA GLY A 183 -7.46 12.00 -16.22
C GLY A 183 -7.73 12.03 -14.72
N TYR A 184 -7.11 11.13 -13.94
CA TYR A 184 -7.18 11.13 -12.47
C TYR A 184 -5.95 11.84 -11.88
N GLN A 185 -6.06 12.29 -10.63
CA GLN A 185 -4.96 12.98 -9.95
C GLN A 185 -3.74 12.06 -9.82
N LEU A 186 -2.54 12.60 -10.06
CA LEU A 186 -1.25 11.90 -9.96
C LEU A 186 -1.03 10.78 -11.00
N GLU A 187 -1.75 10.80 -12.13
CA GLU A 187 -1.56 9.86 -13.24
C GLU A 187 -0.09 9.75 -13.69
N SER A 188 0.60 10.87 -13.91
CA SER A 188 2.02 10.87 -14.31
C SER A 188 2.90 10.08 -13.35
N ARG A 189 2.59 10.09 -12.05
CA ARG A 189 3.32 9.33 -11.04
C ARG A 189 3.08 7.83 -11.16
N LEU A 190 1.83 7.41 -11.43
CA LEU A 190 1.54 6.00 -11.69
C LEU A 190 2.29 5.52 -12.93
N GLN A 191 2.30 6.32 -13.99
CA GLN A 191 3.03 6.02 -15.23
C GLN A 191 4.53 5.80 -14.96
N PHE A 192 5.16 6.62 -14.12
CA PHE A 192 6.55 6.39 -13.69
C PHE A 192 6.74 5.04 -12.99
N ARG A 193 5.79 4.61 -12.14
CA ARG A 193 5.85 3.30 -11.46
C ARG A 193 5.72 2.15 -12.44
N ILE A 194 4.75 2.25 -13.35
CA ILE A 194 4.53 1.26 -14.41
C ILE A 194 5.80 1.14 -15.24
N ASN A 195 6.40 2.26 -15.64
CA ASN A 195 7.65 2.27 -16.39
C ASN A 195 8.81 1.62 -15.62
N ALA A 196 8.96 1.91 -14.31
CA ALA A 196 9.97 1.27 -13.48
C ALA A 196 9.77 -0.26 -13.38
N ALA A 197 8.52 -0.71 -13.17
CA ALA A 197 8.19 -2.12 -13.15
C ALA A 197 8.45 -2.79 -14.51
N MET A 198 8.15 -2.10 -15.61
CA MET A 198 8.46 -2.55 -16.98
C MET A 198 9.96 -2.64 -17.25
N LEU A 199 10.79 -1.80 -16.62
CA LEU A 199 12.25 -1.93 -16.68
C LEU A 199 12.72 -3.19 -15.95
N THR A 200 12.19 -3.49 -14.76
CA THR A 200 12.46 -4.76 -14.05
C THR A 200 12.10 -5.97 -14.91
N VAL A 201 10.93 -5.92 -15.57
CA VAL A 201 10.51 -6.96 -16.52
C VAL A 201 11.53 -7.19 -17.63
N LYS A 202 12.08 -6.12 -18.22
CA LYS A 202 13.11 -6.22 -19.27
C LYS A 202 14.41 -6.81 -18.75
N GLN A 203 14.80 -6.48 -17.52
CA GLN A 203 16.00 -7.03 -16.90
C GLN A 203 15.89 -8.54 -16.61
N MET A 204 14.67 -9.08 -16.48
CA MET A 204 14.46 -10.53 -16.33
C MET A 204 14.67 -11.33 -17.62
N ASP A 205 14.77 -10.69 -18.79
CA ASP A 205 15.08 -11.36 -20.07
C ASP A 205 16.58 -11.48 -20.36
N ASN A 206 17.42 -10.77 -19.60
CA ASN A 206 18.89 -10.77 -19.74
C ASN A 206 19.51 -11.73 -18.73
#